data_AF-R8AUB9-F1
#
_entry.id   AF-R8AUB9-F1
#
_cell.length_a   1.000
_cell.length_b   1.000
_cell.length_c   1.000
_cell.angle_alpha   90.00
_cell.angle_beta   90.00
_cell.angle_gamma   90.00
#
_symmetry.space_group_name_H-M   'P 1'
#
loop_
_entity.id
_entity.type
_entity.pdbx_description
1 polymer ?
#
loop_
_entity_poly.entity_id
_entity_poly.type
_entity_poly.pdbx_seq_one_letter_code
_entity_poly.pdbx_strand_id
1 'polypeptide(L)' 'MSTELTWDQTLRFRLLEIVLQWEGRLTTNHLCTAFNIGRQQASRDINRYKNDFAPQGLEYDHSLKGYRP' A
#
# COMPACT_ATOMS: atom_id res chain seq x y z
N MET A 1 -12.81 12.20 12.01
CA MET A 1 -11.51 12.84 12.32
C MET A 1 -10.69 12.81 11.04
N SER A 2 -10.36 13.97 10.46
CA SER A 2 -9.45 14.05 9.33
C SER A 2 -8.13 13.42 9.76
N THR A 3 -7.81 12.22 9.27
CA THR A 3 -6.60 11.54 9.69
C THR A 3 -5.47 12.07 8.82
N GLU A 4 -4.92 13.21 9.22
CA GLU A 4 -3.81 13.83 8.48
C GLU A 4 -2.67 12.82 8.32
N LEU A 5 -2.24 12.66 7.07
CA LEU A 5 -1.09 11.84 6.73
C LEU A 5 0.17 12.67 6.95
N THR A 6 1.22 12.06 7.51
CA THR A 6 2.54 12.68 7.43
C THR A 6 3.00 12.72 5.98
N TRP A 7 3.91 13.64 5.65
CA TRP A 7 4.49 13.73 4.30
C TRP A 7 5.01 12.38 3.78
N ASP A 8 5.71 11.64 4.66
CA ASP A 8 6.23 10.32 4.33
C ASP A 8 5.13 9.28 4.10
N GLN A 9 4.02 9.33 4.86
CA GLN A 9 2.85 8.48 4.59
C GLN A 9 2.19 8.83 3.26
N THR A 10 2.08 10.12 2.92
CA THR A 10 1.56 10.56 1.63
C THR A 10 2.37 10.01 0.47
N LEU A 11 3.71 10.06 0.55
CA LEU A 11 4.58 9.50 -0.48
C LEU A 11 4.43 7.97 -0.59
N ARG A 12 4.36 7.27 0.55
CA ARG A 12 4.11 5.82 0.57
C ARG A 12 2.79 5.47 -0.10
N PHE A 13 1.72 6.20 0.18
CA PHE A 13 0.40 5.93 -0.39
C PHE A 13 0.35 6.23 -1.89
N ARG A 14 1.01 7.29 -2.35
CA ARG A 14 1.18 7.55 -3.79
C ARG A 14 1.92 6.43 -4.51
N LEU A 15 2.93 5.82 -3.88
CA LEU A 15 3.59 4.64 -4.46
C LEU A 15 2.60 3.48 -4.59
N LEU A 16 1.73 3.26 -3.59
CA LEU A 16 0.71 2.20 -3.68
C LEU A 16 -0.22 2.41 -4.89
N GLU A 17 -0.71 3.64 -5.10
CA GLU A 17 -1.53 3.98 -6.27
C GLU A 17 -0.82 3.67 -7.58
N ILE A 18 0.44 4.09 -7.72
CA ILE A 18 1.25 3.85 -8.93
C ILE A 18 1.42 2.35 -9.19
N VAL A 19 1.81 1.58 -8.17
CA VAL A 19 2.02 0.13 -8.29
C VAL A 19 0.71 -0.57 -8.66
N LEU A 20 -0.40 -0.18 -8.04
CA LEU A 20 -1.71 -0.77 -8.35
C LEU A 20 -2.17 -0.43 -9.76
N GLN A 21 -1.95 0.80 -10.21
CA GLN A 21 -2.34 1.24 -11.54
C GLN A 21 -1.51 0.59 -12.65
N TRP A 22 -0.21 0.39 -12.45
CA TRP A 22 0.71 0.00 -13.53
C TRP A 22 1.24 -1.43 -13.42
N GLU A 23 1.47 -1.95 -12.22
CA GLU A 23 1.98 -3.33 -12.03
C GLU A 23 0.85 -4.33 -11.76
N GLY A 24 -0.28 -3.88 -11.22
CA GLY A 24 -1.43 -4.72 -10.88
C GLY A 24 -1.20 -5.70 -9.71
N ARG A 25 -0.03 -5.65 -9.06
CA ARG A 25 0.33 -6.52 -7.93
C ARG A 25 1.14 -5.76 -6.88
N LEU A 26 0.48 -5.40 -5.79
CA LEU A 26 1.08 -4.73 -4.65
C LEU A 26 1.51 -5.71 -3.55
N THR A 27 2.72 -5.51 -3.02
CA THR A 27 3.26 -6.25 -1.86
C THR A 27 4.02 -5.32 -0.93
N THR A 28 4.30 -5.75 0.31
CA THR A 28 5.11 -4.98 1.27
C THR A 28 6.51 -4.67 0.75
N ASN A 29 7.05 -5.46 -0.19
CA ASN A 29 8.40 -5.27 -0.70
C ASN A 29 8.55 -3.93 -1.45
N HIS A 30 7.52 -3.45 -2.15
CA HIS A 30 7.58 -2.14 -2.83
C HIS A 30 7.88 -1.03 -1.84
N LEU A 31 7.18 -1.01 -0.70
CA LEU A 31 7.40 -0.04 0.36
C LEU A 31 8.74 -0.25 1.06
N CYS A 32 9.10 -1.49 1.38
CA CYS A 32 10.38 -1.79 2.01
C CYS A 32 11.57 -1.33 1.16
N THR A 33 11.56 -1.62 -0.14
CA THR A 33 12.64 -1.26 -1.06
C THR A 33 12.67 0.24 -1.34
N ALA A 34 11.53 0.89 -1.57
CA ALA A 34 11.50 2.30 -1.93
C ALA A 34 11.77 3.25 -0.75
N PHE A 35 11.37 2.88 0.47
CA PHE A 35 11.44 3.76 1.64
C PHE A 35 12.37 3.25 2.75
N ASN A 36 13.04 2.11 2.55
CA ASN A 36 13.92 1.49 3.54
C ASN A 36 13.22 1.25 4.90
N ILE A 37 11.96 0.82 4.87
CA ILE A 37 11.17 0.53 6.07
C ILE A 37 11.00 -0.98 6.32
N GLY A 38 10.81 -1.36 7.58
CA GLY A 38 10.54 -2.75 7.95
C GLY A 38 9.17 -3.24 7.47
N ARG A 39 9.06 -4.55 7.19
CA ARG A 39 7.83 -5.20 6.70
C ARG A 39 6.59 -4.90 7.56
N GLN A 40 6.74 -4.79 8.88
CA GLN A 40 5.61 -4.47 9.76
C GLN A 40 5.07 -3.06 9.53
N GLN A 41 5.93 -2.08 9.25
CA GLN A 41 5.47 -0.73 8.89
C GLN A 41 4.78 -0.74 7.52
N ALA A 42 5.40 -1.38 6.52
CA ALA A 42 4.81 -1.53 5.19
C ALA A 42 3.43 -2.19 5.23
N SER A 43 3.26 -3.25 6.03
CA SER A 43 1.96 -3.91 6.21
C SER A 43 0.91 -3.00 6.84
N ARG A 44 1.29 -2.22 7.86
CA ARG A 44 0.39 -1.23 8.48
C ARG A 44 -0.04 -0.16 7.47
N ASP A 45 0.87 0.29 6.62
CA ASP A 45 0.56 1.29 5.58
C ASP A 45 -0.40 0.73 4.53
N ILE A 46 -0.18 -0.49 4.02
CA ILE A 46 -1.08 -1.12 3.05
C ILE A 46 -2.47 -1.32 3.65
N ASN A 47 -2.56 -1.79 4.90
CA ASN A 47 -3.86 -1.97 5.56
C ASN A 47 -4.58 -0.65 5.80
N ARG A 48 -3.86 0.40 6.22
CA ARG A 48 -4.44 1.74 6.38
C ARG A 48 -4.92 2.29 5.04
N TYR A 49 -4.10 2.20 3.99
CA TYR A 49 -4.48 2.61 2.64
C TYR A 49 -5.75 1.88 2.17
N LYS A 50 -5.78 0.55 2.33
CA LYS A 50 -6.94 -0.28 1.99
C LYS A 50 -8.22 0.19 2.71
N ASN A 51 -8.14 0.43 4.02
CA ASN A 51 -9.32 0.75 4.82
C ASN A 51 -9.81 2.19 4.61
N ASP A 52 -8.87 3.13 4.48
CA ASP A 52 -9.18 4.57 4.46
C ASP A 52 -9.38 5.11 3.03
N PHE A 53 -8.73 4.52 2.02
CA PHE A 53 -8.65 5.07 0.65
C PHE A 53 -9.09 4.09 -0.45
N ALA A 54 -9.02 2.77 -0.23
CA ALA A 54 -9.42 1.76 -1.22
C ALA A 54 -10.45 0.74 -0.68
N PRO A 55 -11.59 1.19 -0.11
CA PRO A 55 -12.52 0.32 0.60
C PRO A 55 -13.21 -0.75 -0.27
N GLN A 56 -13.19 -0.59 -1.61
CA GLN A 56 -13.84 -1.51 -2.55
C GLN A 56 -12.90 -2.07 -3.64
N GLY A 57 -11.59 -1.80 -3.58
CA GLY A 57 -10.68 -2.06 -4.71
C GLY A 57 -9.29 -2.54 -4.31
N LEU A 58 -9.17 -3.27 -3.19
CA LEU A 58 -7.91 -3.90 -2.82
C LEU A 58 -8.11 -5.30 -2.23
N GLU A 59 -7.97 -6.30 -3.08
CA GLU A 59 -8.17 -7.70 -2.74
C GLU A 59 -6.84 -8.43 -2.61
N TYR A 60 -6.72 -9.28 -1.59
CA TYR A 60 -5.56 -10.15 -1.48
C TYR A 60 -5.76 -11.38 -2.36
N ASP A 61 -4.85 -11.58 -3.30
CA ASP A 61 -4.82 -12.74 -4.19
C ASP A 61 -3.75 -13.73 -3.69
N HIS A 62 -4.22 -14.93 -3.30
CA HIS A 62 -3.37 -16.00 -2.77
C HIS A 62 -2.44 -16.61 -3.82
N SER A 63 -2.84 -16.64 -5.10
CA SER A 63 -2.04 -17.15 -6.21
C SER A 63 -0.90 -16.17 -6.53
N LEU A 64 -1.22 -14.88 -6.60
CA LEU A 64 -0.25 -13.82 -6.81
C LEU A 64 0.60 -13.53 -5.57
N LYS A 65 0.17 -13.96 -4.38
CA LYS A 65 0.79 -13.61 -3.09
C LYS A 65 0.96 -12.09 -2.95
N GLY A 66 -0.12 -11.36 -3.24
CA GLY A 66 -0.11 -9.90 -3.28
C GLY A 66 -1.51 -9.31 -3.37
N TYR A 67 -1.61 -8.00 -3.23
CA TYR A 67 -2.84 -7.25 -3.39
C TYR A 67 -3.02 -6.85 -4.85
N ARG A 68 -4.22 -7.06 -5.40
CA ARG A 68 -4.62 -6.58 -6.72
C ARG A 68 -5.66 -5.46 -6.58
N PRO A 69 -5.71 -4.50 -7.52
CA PRO A 69 -6.82 -3.57 -7.61
C PRO A 69 -8.15 -4.28 -7.86
#